data_AF-A0A4Q5R6W4-F1
#
_entry.id   AF-A0A4Q5R6W4-F1
#
_cell.length_a   1.000
_cell.length_b   1.000
_cell.length_c   1.000
_cell.angle_alpha   90.00
_cell.angle_beta   90.00
_cell.angle_gamma   90.00
#
_symmetry.space_group_name_H-M   'P 1'
#
loop_
_entity.id
_entity.type
_entity.pdbx_description
1 polymer ?
#
loop_
_entity_poly.entity_id
_entity_poly.type
_entity_poly.pdbx_seq_one_letter_code
_entity_poly.pdbx_strand_id
1 'polypeptide(L)'
;MLGRLAADLMRLHHEFDPSRFIAPTWRTAARYADFLEAQRLRDDAIVLVAVEGERVQGYAYGSIEGNDFMALRGPAGVLHDLMVDHDDRGLGIG
;
A
#
# COMPACT_ATOMS: atom_id res chain seq x y z
N MET A 1 9.64 -7.51 4.32
CA MET A 1 8.69 -8.31 3.49
C MET A 1 7.67 -7.42 2.78
N LEU A 2 6.97 -6.51 3.48
CA LEU A 2 5.99 -5.58 2.87
C LEU A 2 6.56 -4.75 1.71
N GLY A 3 7.81 -4.31 1.82
CA GLY A 3 8.47 -3.53 0.78
C GLY A 3 8.45 -4.15 -0.62
N ARG A 4 8.49 -5.49 -0.74
CA ARG A 4 8.37 -6.17 -2.04
C ARG A 4 6.99 -5.90 -2.65
N LEU A 5 5.93 -6.18 -1.90
CA LEU A 5 4.55 -5.99 -2.37
C LEU A 5 4.26 -4.52 -2.70
N ALA A 6 4.81 -3.58 -1.94
CA ALA A 6 4.69 -2.16 -2.26
C ALA A 6 5.46 -1.77 -3.54
N ALA A 7 6.65 -2.33 -3.77
CA ALA A 7 7.36 -2.14 -5.02
C ALA A 7 6.61 -2.75 -6.22
N ASP A 8 5.95 -3.90 -6.02
CA ASP A 8 5.08 -4.52 -7.03
C ASP A 8 3.83 -3.68 -7.31
N LEU A 9 3.23 -3.05 -6.29
CA LEU A 9 2.13 -2.11 -6.43
C LEU A 9 2.55 -0.89 -7.28
N MET A 10 3.74 -0.32 -7.01
CA MET A 10 4.28 0.79 -7.81
C MET A 10 4.55 0.37 -9.25
N ARG A 11 5.15 -0.82 -9.44
CA ARG A 11 5.41 -1.37 -10.76
C ARG A 11 4.12 -1.56 -11.55
N LEU A 12 3.08 -2.11 -10.93
CA LEU A 12 1.76 -2.29 -11.53
C LEU A 12 1.17 -0.97 -12.03
N HIS A 13 1.20 0.08 -11.21
CA HIS A 13 0.73 1.41 -11.63
C HIS A 13 1.56 1.99 -12.77
N HIS A 14 2.89 1.87 -12.71
CA HIS A 14 3.77 2.31 -13.79
C HIS A 14 3.51 1.57 -15.11
N GLU A 15 3.21 0.26 -15.04
CA GLU A 15 2.82 -0.54 -16.20
C GLU A 15 1.47 -0.11 -16.78
N PHE A 16 0.53 0.40 -15.97
CA PHE A 16 -0.74 0.94 -16.46
C PHE A 16 -0.57 2.26 -17.22
N ASP A 17 0.22 3.19 -16.68
CA ASP A 17 0.50 4.48 -17.33
C ASP A 17 1.87 5.03 -16.87
N PRO A 18 2.93 4.82 -17.66
CA PRO A 18 4.27 5.28 -17.30
C PRO A 18 4.44 6.81 -17.40
N SER A 19 3.49 7.51 -18.04
CA SER A 19 3.49 8.98 -18.09
C SER A 19 2.93 9.61 -16.82
N ARG A 20 2.08 8.86 -16.11
CA ARG A 20 1.41 9.29 -14.87
C ARG A 20 2.09 8.78 -13.61
N PHE A 21 2.59 7.54 -13.62
CA PHE A 21 3.08 6.87 -12.42
C PHE A 21 4.59 6.69 -12.43
N ILE A 22 5.22 6.84 -11.26
CA ILE A 22 6.68 6.76 -11.11
C ILE A 22 7.19 5.31 -11.20
N ALA A 23 8.34 5.11 -11.85
CA ALA A 23 8.96 3.80 -11.96
C ALA A 23 9.59 3.33 -10.62
N PRO A 24 9.50 2.04 -10.27
CA PRO A 24 10.23 1.49 -9.14
C PRO A 24 11.75 1.50 -9.41
N THR A 25 12.53 1.61 -8.35
CA THR A 25 13.99 1.52 -8.35
C THR A 25 14.43 0.35 -7.48
N TRP A 26 15.71 0.00 -7.53
CA TRP A 26 16.28 -1.02 -6.65
C TRP A 26 16.15 -0.67 -5.14
N ARG A 27 15.94 0.60 -4.79
CA ARG A 27 15.72 1.06 -3.41
C ARG A 27 14.26 1.09 -3.00
N THR A 28 13.32 0.98 -3.94
CA THR A 28 11.89 1.21 -3.69
C THR A 28 11.38 0.31 -2.57
N ALA A 29 11.69 -0.99 -2.60
CA ALA A 29 11.22 -1.90 -1.57
C ALA A 29 11.68 -1.51 -0.16
N ALA A 30 12.96 -1.14 0.00
CA ALA A 30 13.48 -0.72 1.30
C ALA A 30 12.81 0.58 1.78
N ARG A 31 12.76 1.60 0.91
CA ARG A 31 12.19 2.90 1.28
C ARG A 31 10.69 2.84 1.58
N TYR A 32 9.95 2.00 0.85
CA TYR A 32 8.52 1.84 1.08
C TYR A 32 8.24 1.05 2.36
N ALA A 33 9.10 0.08 2.71
CA ALA A 33 9.04 -0.58 4.01
C ALA A 33 9.25 0.42 5.17
N ASP A 34 10.27 1.29 5.06
CA ASP A 34 10.51 2.34 6.05
C ASP A 34 9.33 3.31 6.15
N PHE A 35 8.72 3.67 5.02
CA PHE A 35 7.53 4.51 4.97
C PHE A 35 6.34 3.86 5.70
N LEU A 36 6.01 2.61 5.39
CA LEU A 36 4.90 1.89 6.02
C LEU A 36 5.12 1.71 7.53
N GLU A 37 6.36 1.45 7.96
CA GLU A 37 6.68 1.38 9.39
C GLU A 37 6.47 2.75 10.06
N ALA A 38 6.87 3.84 9.42
CA ALA A 38 6.59 5.18 9.94
C ALA A 38 5.08 5.48 10.00
N GLN A 39 4.29 5.01 9.03
CA GLN A 39 2.83 5.18 9.07
C GLN A 39 2.19 4.38 10.21
N ARG A 40 2.67 3.16 10.46
CA ARG A 40 2.19 2.29 11.55
C ARG A 40 2.34 2.93 12.94
N LEU A 41 3.27 3.87 13.10
CA LEU A 41 3.51 4.58 14.36
C LEU A 41 2.60 5.80 14.57
N ARG A 42 1.75 6.15 13.59
CA ARG A 42 0.82 7.27 13.72
C ARG A 42 -0.52 6.80 14.28
N ASP A 43 -1.13 7.61 15.14
CA ASP A 43 -2.42 7.30 15.75
C ASP A 43 -3.61 7.36 14.76
N ASP A 44 -3.42 8.03 13.62
CA ASP A 44 -4.44 8.23 12.57
C ASP A 44 -4.26 7.31 11.37
N ALA A 45 -3.38 6.31 11.44
CA ALA A 45 -3.09 5.40 10.33
C ALA A 45 -3.09 3.93 10.76
N ILE A 46 -3.37 3.05 9.81
CA ILE A 46 -3.34 1.61 10.02
C ILE A 46 -2.66 0.90 8.85
N VAL A 47 -1.80 -0.06 9.19
CA VAL A 47 -1.22 -1.02 8.24
C VAL A 47 -1.66 -2.40 8.68
N LEU A 48 -2.49 -3.06 7.88
CA LEU A 48 -2.95 -4.43 8.08
C LEU A 48 -2.16 -5.36 7.17
N VAL A 49 -1.81 -6.54 7.66
CA VAL A 49 -1.01 -7.53 6.92
C VAL A 49 -1.71 -8.87 6.98
N ALA A 50 -1.95 -9.47 5.81
CA ALA A 50 -2.40 -10.85 5.69
C ALA A 50 -1.18 -11.78 5.73
N VAL A 51 -1.20 -12.74 6.65
CA VAL A 51 -0.09 -13.68 6.86
C VAL A 51 -0.58 -15.12 6.88
N GLU A 52 0.21 -16.00 6.28
CA GLU A 52 0.09 -17.46 6.37
C GLU A 52 1.42 -18.02 6.86
N GLY A 53 1.46 -18.39 8.15
CA GLY A 53 2.72 -18.68 8.83
C GLY A 53 3.64 -17.47 8.82
N GLU A 54 4.86 -17.63 8.30
CA GLU A 54 5.83 -16.53 8.14
C GLU A 54 5.68 -15.80 6.80
N ARG A 55 4.79 -16.24 5.90
CA ARG A 55 4.62 -15.66 4.56
C ARG A 55 3.61 -14.52 4.61
N VAL A 56 3.99 -13.36 4.08
CA VAL A 56 3.07 -12.24 3.86
C VAL A 56 2.37 -12.43 2.51
N GLN A 57 1.05 -12.53 2.52
CA GLN A 57 0.21 -12.73 1.32
C GLN A 57 -0.41 -11.42 0.82
N GLY A 58 -0.45 -10.39 1.65
CA GLY A 58 -1.04 -9.11 1.27
C GLY A 58 -0.93 -8.07 2.37
N TYR A 59 -1.22 -6.82 2.01
CA TYR A 59 -1.32 -5.74 2.96
C TYR A 59 -2.35 -4.69 2.53
N ALA A 60 -2.85 -3.96 3.52
CA ALA A 60 -3.67 -2.77 3.34
C ALA A 60 -3.08 -1.62 4.16
N TYR A 61 -3.02 -0.42 3.59
CA TYR A 61 -2.63 0.80 4.29
C TYR A 61 -3.72 1.85 4.11
N GLY A 62 -4.17 2.43 5.22
CA GLY A 62 -5.12 3.52 5.23
C GLY A 62 -4.90 4.49 6.38
N SER A 63 -5.55 5.64 6.31
CA SER A 63 -5.51 6.67 7.35
C SER A 63 -6.83 7.39 7.49
N ILE A 64 -7.03 8.05 8.62
CA ILE A 64 -8.08 9.05 8.79
C ILE A 64 -7.53 10.38 8.30
N GLU A 65 -8.22 11.00 7.35
CA GLU A 65 -7.83 12.28 6.80
C GLU A 65 -8.88 13.35 7.10
N GLY A 66 -8.44 14.60 7.15
CA GLY A 66 -9.31 15.76 7.27
C GLY A 66 -10.06 16.07 5.98
N ASN A 67 -10.53 17.31 5.87
CA ASN A 67 -11.20 17.80 4.67
C ASN A 67 -10.27 17.77 3.46
N ASP A 68 -10.78 17.29 2.33
CA ASP A 68 -10.09 17.27 1.05
C ASP A 68 -10.93 18.00 0.00
N PHE A 69 -10.44 19.17 -0.42
CA PHE A 69 -11.11 20.02 -1.39
C PHE A 69 -10.97 19.53 -2.84
N MET A 70 -9.98 18.68 -3.14
CA MET A 70 -9.82 18.11 -4.47
C MET A 70 -10.80 16.94 -4.67
N ALA A 71 -11.06 16.18 -3.60
CA ALA A 71 -12.07 15.13 -3.59
C ALA A 71 -13.46 15.60 -3.12
N LEU A 72 -13.61 16.88 -2.73
CA LEU A 72 -14.86 17.49 -2.23
C LEU A 72 -15.49 16.72 -1.05
N ARG A 73 -14.66 16.24 -0.11
CA ARG A 73 -15.10 15.44 1.05
C ARG A 73 -14.72 16.05 2.40
N GLY A 74 -15.53 15.73 3.42
CA GLY A 74 -15.21 15.96 4.84
C GLY A 74 -14.25 14.91 5.41
N PRO A 75 -14.03 14.90 6.74
CA PRO A 75 -13.11 13.95 7.38
C PRO A 75 -13.58 12.51 7.18
N ALA A 76 -12.67 11.64 6.74
CA ALA A 76 -12.99 10.26 6.38
C ALA A 76 -11.78 9.34 6.48
N GLY A 77 -12.05 8.04 6.59
CA GLY A 77 -11.03 7.01 6.34
C GLY A 77 -10.73 6.92 4.85
N VAL A 78 -9.44 6.86 4.51
CA VAL A 78 -8.93 6.70 3.14
C VAL A 78 -8.11 5.43 3.09
N LEU A 79 -8.45 4.55 2.15
CA LEU A 79 -7.62 3.38 1.82
C LEU A 79 -6.65 3.80 0.71
N HIS A 80 -5.37 3.85 1.05
CA HIS A 80 -4.30 4.25 0.13
C HIS A 80 -3.80 3.07 -0.69
N ASP A 81 -3.48 1.99 0.01
CA ASP A 81 -2.98 0.76 -0.62
C ASP A 81 -3.86 -0.43 -0.25
N LEU A 82 -4.16 -1.27 -1.24
CA LEU A 82 -4.64 -2.63 -1.07
C LEU A 82 -3.91 -3.51 -2.08
N MET A 83 -3.05 -4.39 -1.58
CA MET A 83 -2.23 -5.26 -2.43
C MET A 83 -2.23 -6.68 -1.89
N VAL A 84 -2.69 -7.60 -2.72
CA VAL A 84 -2.53 -9.06 -2.52
C VAL A 84 -1.43 -9.53 -3.46
N ASP A 85 -0.53 -10.36 -2.93
CA ASP A 85 0.48 -11.05 -3.70
C ASP A 85 -0.16 -11.73 -4.91
N HIS A 86 0.50 -11.64 -6.06
CA HIS A 86 -0.04 -12.14 -7.32
C HIS A 86 -0.48 -13.62 -7.22
N ASP A 87 0.31 -14.43 -6.52
CA ASP A 87 0.11 -15.87 -6.44
C ASP A 87 -1.03 -16.27 -5.47
N ASP A 88 -1.50 -15.34 -4.64
CA ASP A 88 -2.55 -15.57 -3.64
C ASP A 88 -3.90 -14.90 -4.01
N ARG A 89 -4.01 -14.33 -5.21
CA ARG A 89 -5.23 -13.67 -5.67
C ARG A 89 -6.36 -14.69 -5.89
N GLY A 90 -7.60 -14.25 -5.63
CA GLY A 90 -8.79 -15.09 -5.77
C GLY A 90 -9.05 -16.03 -4.59
N LEU A 91 -8.25 -15.94 -3.53
CA LEU A 91 -8.39 -16.76 -2.31
C LEU A 91 -9.16 -16.08 -1.17
N GLY A 92 -9.74 -14.89 -1.41
CA GLY A 92 -10.54 -14.17 -0.41
C GLY A 92 -9.72 -13.40 0.65
N ILE A 93 -8.48 -13.03 0.33
CA ILE A 93 -7.56 -12.31 1.25
C ILE A 93 -7.86 -10.80 1.30
N GLY A 94 -8.33 -10.23 0.18
CA GLY A 94 -8.58 -8.80 0.01
C GLY A 94 -9.95 -8.35 0.52
#